data_AF-A0A316KPS8-F1
#
_entry.id   AF-A0A316KPS8-F1
#
_cell.length_a   1.000
_cell.length_b   1.000
_cell.length_c   1.000
_cell.angle_alpha   90.00
_cell.angle_beta   90.00
_cell.angle_gamma   90.00
#
_symmetry.space_group_name_H-M   'P 1'
#
loop_
_entity.id
_entity.type
_entity.pdbx_description
1 polymer ?
#
loop_
_entity_poly.entity_id
_entity_poly.type
_entity_poly.pdbx_seq_one_letter_code
_entity_poly.pdbx_strand_id
1 'polypeptide(L)'
;MAKLGADTHVLLDGEVKVYKRGNSKRWQATFKIDEHWVRISTGKRDLEEAKTVARDQYLDYKFRSKHDLPIVTKRFEDVARLAIADMQKQLDAGAGRKVFKDYIKAINLYFIPFFGKTFTTNIDHEKIQAFNAWRVEQIGREL
;
A
#
# COMPACT_ATOMS: atom_id res chain seq x y z
N MET A 1 -29.98 -13.27 10.54
CA MET A 1 -28.96 -12.34 11.09
C MET A 1 -27.73 -13.15 11.45
N ALA A 2 -26.57 -12.88 10.82
CA ALA A 2 -25.35 -13.63 11.10
C ALA A 2 -24.87 -13.36 12.53
N LYS A 3 -24.70 -14.42 13.34
CA LYS A 3 -24.14 -14.33 14.70
C LYS A 3 -22.74 -13.73 14.60
N LEU A 4 -22.56 -12.52 15.13
CA LEU A 4 -21.22 -12.00 15.42
C LEU A 4 -20.58 -12.92 16.47
N GLY A 5 -19.34 -13.35 16.23
CA GLY A 5 -18.59 -14.11 17.23
C GLY A 5 -18.37 -13.28 18.49
N ALA A 6 -18.25 -13.94 19.65
CA ALA A 6 -18.13 -13.29 20.96
C ALA A 6 -17.02 -12.22 21.03
N ASP A 7 -16.00 -12.34 20.19
CA ASP A 7 -14.86 -11.43 20.10
C ASP A 7 -15.01 -10.35 18.99
N THR A 8 -16.23 -9.90 18.70
CA THR A 8 -16.48 -8.81 17.74
C THR A 8 -17.16 -7.62 18.41
N HIS A 9 -16.55 -6.46 18.30
CA HIS A 9 -17.05 -5.18 18.79
C HIS A 9 -17.32 -4.24 17.63
N VAL A 10 -18.38 -3.47 17.74
CA VAL A 10 -18.81 -2.51 16.72
C VAL A 10 -18.60 -1.10 17.25
N LEU A 11 -18.08 -0.21 16.41
CA LEU A 11 -17.82 1.20 16.70
C LEU A 11 -18.48 2.06 15.62
N LEU A 12 -18.68 3.34 15.92
CA LEU A 12 -19.20 4.34 14.97
C LEU A 12 -20.49 3.86 14.30
N ASP A 13 -21.49 3.51 15.12
CA ASP A 13 -22.83 3.07 14.69
C ASP A 13 -22.88 1.92 13.68
N GLY A 14 -21.83 1.09 13.60
CA GLY A 14 -21.80 -0.02 12.63
C GLY A 14 -20.70 0.09 11.58
N GLU A 15 -20.10 1.26 11.43
CA GLU A 15 -19.14 1.54 10.35
C GLU A 15 -17.83 0.78 10.53
N VAL A 16 -17.41 0.56 11.78
CA VAL A 16 -16.15 -0.13 12.10
C VAL A 16 -16.43 -1.36 12.97
N LYS A 17 -15.93 -2.51 12.53
CA LYS A 17 -15.97 -3.77 13.27
C LYS A 17 -14.58 -4.17 13.70
N VAL A 18 -14.35 -4.25 15.00
CA VAL A 18 -13.10 -4.69 15.62
C VAL A 18 -13.28 -6.14 16.07
N TYR A 19 -12.44 -7.05 15.60
CA TYR A 19 -12.57 -8.47 15.89
C TYR A 19 -11.23 -9.14 16.12
N LYS A 20 -11.25 -10.24 16.87
CA LYS A 20 -10.09 -11.11 17.07
C LYS A 20 -10.27 -12.41 16.30
N ARG A 21 -9.20 -12.91 15.67
CA ARG A 21 -9.20 -14.24 15.04
C ARG A 21 -8.75 -15.28 16.07
N GLY A 22 -9.31 -16.49 16.01
CA GLY A 22 -8.99 -17.57 16.96
C GLY A 22 -7.49 -17.85 17.14
N ASN A 23 -6.69 -17.69 16.08
CA ASN A 23 -5.24 -17.94 16.11
C ASN A 23 -4.38 -16.67 16.29
N SER A 24 -4.98 -15.48 16.47
CA SER A 24 -4.22 -14.23 16.59
C SER A 24 -4.36 -13.59 17.96
N LYS A 25 -3.23 -13.22 18.55
CA LYS A 25 -3.20 -12.41 19.79
C LYS A 25 -3.53 -10.94 19.52
N ARG A 26 -3.60 -10.51 18.26
CA ARG A 26 -3.80 -9.11 17.86
C ARG A 26 -5.21 -8.89 17.35
N TRP A 27 -5.78 -7.74 17.69
CA TRP A 27 -7.07 -7.28 17.18
C TRP A 27 -6.95 -6.83 15.72
N GLN A 28 -8.02 -7.01 14.97
CA GLN A 28 -8.18 -6.56 13.59
C GLN A 28 -9.40 -5.65 13.51
N ALA A 29 -9.41 -4.76 12.52
CA ALA A 29 -10.56 -3.92 12.23
C ALA A 29 -10.95 -4.09 10.76
N THR A 30 -12.26 -4.01 10.50
CA THR A 30 -12.80 -3.92 9.15
C THR A 30 -13.85 -2.84 9.10
N PHE A 31 -13.82 -2.07 8.02
CA PHE A 31 -14.74 -0.96 7.80
C PHE A 31 -14.92 -0.76 6.29
N LYS A 32 -15.99 -0.06 5.92
CA LYS A 32 -16.31 0.26 4.53
C LYS A 32 -16.00 1.73 4.28
N ILE A 33 -15.24 2.02 3.22
CA ILE A 33 -14.96 3.38 2.75
C ILE A 33 -15.48 3.45 1.32
N ASP A 34 -16.41 4.37 1.07
CA ASP A 34 -17.20 4.45 -0.16
C ASP A 34 -17.86 3.10 -0.48
N GLU A 35 -17.23 2.31 -1.35
CA GLU A 35 -17.68 0.96 -1.74
C GLU A 35 -16.68 -0.15 -1.41
N HIS A 36 -15.53 0.19 -0.83
CA HIS A 36 -14.41 -0.72 -0.65
C HIS A 36 -14.34 -1.20 0.80
N TRP A 37 -14.27 -2.52 0.97
CA TRP A 37 -14.03 -3.12 2.28
C TRP A 37 -12.55 -3.08 2.61
N VAL A 38 -12.20 -2.33 3.65
CA VAL A 38 -10.85 -2.25 4.20
C VAL A 38 -10.73 -3.20 5.38
N ARG A 39 -9.61 -3.93 5.44
CA ARG A 39 -9.25 -4.80 6.56
C ARG A 39 -7.84 -4.46 7.02
N ILE A 40 -7.70 -4.13 8.29
CA ILE A 40 -6.42 -3.78 8.91
C ILE A 40 -6.20 -4.57 10.19
N SER A 41 -4.93 -4.78 10.55
CA SER A 41 -4.56 -5.22 11.88
C SER A 41 -4.32 -3.99 12.73
N THR A 42 -4.93 -3.91 13.93
CA THR A 42 -4.67 -2.78 14.84
C THR A 42 -3.28 -2.88 15.47
N GLY A 43 -2.65 -4.06 15.41
CA GLY A 43 -1.36 -4.33 16.05
C GLY A 43 -1.43 -4.48 17.57
N LYS A 44 -2.58 -4.17 18.18
CA LYS A 44 -2.79 -4.14 19.63
C LYS A 44 -3.34 -5.45 20.16
N ARG A 45 -2.96 -5.79 21.40
CA ARG A 45 -3.49 -6.95 22.15
C ARG A 45 -4.63 -6.54 23.07
N ASP A 46 -4.55 -5.32 23.59
CA ASP A 46 -5.60 -4.69 24.38
C ASP A 46 -6.76 -4.23 23.48
N LEU A 47 -7.99 -4.38 23.97
CA LEU A 47 -9.20 -4.06 23.21
C LEU A 47 -9.42 -2.54 23.10
N GLU A 48 -9.22 -1.79 24.18
CA GLU A 48 -9.46 -0.34 24.17
C GLU A 48 -8.43 0.37 23.29
N GLU A 49 -7.15 -0.03 23.38
CA GLU A 49 -6.14 0.43 22.44
C GLU A 49 -6.49 0.06 20.99
N ALA A 50 -7.01 -1.15 20.75
CA ALA A 50 -7.43 -1.57 19.42
C ALA A 50 -8.60 -0.74 18.90
N LYS A 51 -9.58 -0.39 19.74
CA LYS A 51 -10.71 0.48 19.37
C LYS A 51 -10.23 1.87 18.99
N THR A 52 -9.29 2.44 19.73
CA THR A 52 -8.68 3.75 19.40
C THR A 52 -7.97 3.70 18.06
N VAL A 53 -7.06 2.74 17.85
CA VAL A 53 -6.36 2.58 16.57
C VAL A 53 -7.33 2.33 15.41
N ALA A 54 -8.40 1.55 15.63
CA ALA A 54 -9.41 1.30 14.61
C ALA A 54 -10.18 2.58 14.22
N ARG A 55 -10.50 3.46 15.19
CA ARG A 55 -11.13 4.76 14.94
C ARG A 55 -10.19 5.68 14.16
N ASP A 56 -8.94 5.80 14.60
CA ASP A 56 -7.96 6.68 13.95
C ASP A 56 -7.73 6.28 12.50
N GLN A 57 -7.59 4.97 12.25
CA GLN A 57 -7.43 4.44 10.90
C GLN A 57 -8.68 4.67 10.05
N TYR A 58 -9.88 4.46 10.59
CA TYR A 58 -11.11 4.76 9.86
C TYR A 58 -11.19 6.23 9.45
N LEU A 59 -10.86 7.16 10.36
CA LEU A 59 -10.85 8.59 10.08
C LEU A 59 -9.80 8.98 9.03
N ASP A 60 -8.59 8.43 9.09
CA ASP A 60 -7.54 8.67 8.09
C ASP A 60 -7.98 8.19 6.70
N TYR A 61 -8.59 6.99 6.62
CA TYR A 61 -9.12 6.48 5.36
C TYR A 61 -10.28 7.33 4.82
N LYS A 62 -11.19 7.80 5.68
CA LYS A 62 -12.30 8.68 5.30
C LYS A 62 -11.82 10.04 4.83
N PHE A 63 -10.79 10.58 5.49
CA PHE A 63 -10.13 11.82 5.08
C PHE A 63 -9.50 11.65 3.70
N ARG A 64 -8.72 10.59 3.48
CA ARG A 64 -8.10 10.31 2.17
C ARG A 64 -9.12 10.17 1.05
N SER A 65 -10.19 9.40 1.29
CA SER A 65 -11.32 9.26 0.34
C SER A 65 -11.93 10.61 -0.02
N LYS A 66 -12.23 11.46 0.98
CA LYS A 66 -12.81 12.80 0.76
C LYS A 66 -11.90 13.74 -0.03
N HIS A 67 -10.59 13.52 0.01
CA HIS A 67 -9.58 14.35 -0.64
C HIS A 67 -8.99 13.71 -1.92
N ASP A 68 -9.65 12.71 -2.50
CA ASP A 68 -9.21 11.96 -3.70
C ASP A 68 -7.79 11.38 -3.57
N LEU A 69 -7.34 11.14 -2.33
CA LEU A 69 -6.06 10.48 -2.06
C LEU A 69 -6.23 8.96 -2.15
N PRO A 70 -5.23 8.22 -2.68
CA PRO A 70 -5.34 6.77 -2.84
C PRO A 70 -5.67 6.05 -1.52
N ILE A 71 -6.88 5.47 -1.44
CA ILE A 71 -7.43 4.75 -0.28
C ILE A 71 -6.62 3.48 0.02
N VAL A 72 -6.02 2.87 -1.00
CA VAL A 72 -5.12 1.73 -0.87
C VAL A 72 -3.74 2.18 -1.31
N THR A 73 -2.82 2.33 -0.35
CA THR A 73 -1.42 2.58 -0.68
C THR A 73 -0.87 1.31 -1.32
N LYS A 74 -0.67 1.34 -2.65
CA LYS A 74 0.00 0.26 -3.37
C LYS A 74 1.49 0.37 -3.13
N ARG A 75 2.15 -0.78 -3.02
CA ARG A 75 3.61 -0.80 -3.00
C ARG A 75 4.14 -0.34 -4.35
N PHE A 76 5.29 0.31 -4.36
CA PHE A 76 5.93 0.74 -5.58
C PHE A 76 6.17 -0.45 -6.52
N GLU A 77 6.53 -1.63 -5.99
CA GLU A 77 6.73 -2.84 -6.81
C GLU A 77 5.48 -3.24 -7.61
N ASP A 78 4.30 -3.17 -7.00
CA ASP A 78 3.04 -3.56 -7.63
C ASP A 78 2.66 -2.58 -8.75
N VAL A 79 2.87 -1.29 -8.51
CA VAL A 79 2.62 -0.23 -9.50
C VAL A 79 3.64 -0.30 -10.64
N ALA A 80 4.92 -0.51 -10.32
CA ALA A 80 5.98 -0.64 -11.29
C ALA A 80 5.77 -1.85 -12.22
N ARG A 81 5.31 -2.99 -11.70
CA ARG A 81 4.98 -4.17 -12.51
C ARG A 81 3.85 -3.91 -13.50
N LEU A 82 2.80 -3.20 -13.09
CA LEU A 82 1.72 -2.81 -13.99
C LEU A 82 2.23 -1.90 -15.11
N ALA A 83 3.08 -0.92 -14.79
CA ALA A 83 3.69 -0.02 -15.77
C ALA A 83 4.62 -0.77 -16.75
N ILE A 84 5.43 -1.72 -16.26
CA ILE A 84 6.27 -2.58 -17.11
C ILE A 84 5.41 -3.41 -18.06
N ALA A 85 4.34 -4.04 -17.55
CA ALA A 85 3.45 -4.86 -18.38
C ALA A 85 2.78 -4.05 -19.50
N ASP A 86 2.34 -2.82 -19.19
CA ASP A 86 1.75 -1.92 -20.20
C ASP A 86 2.78 -1.49 -21.26
N MET A 87 3.97 -1.06 -20.84
CA MET A 87 5.05 -0.71 -21.77
C MET A 87 5.47 -1.89 -22.65
N GLN A 88 5.54 -3.10 -22.08
CA GLN A 88 5.87 -4.32 -22.83
C GLN A 88 4.77 -4.64 -23.85
N LYS A 89 3.50 -4.55 -23.46
CA LYS A 89 2.37 -4.75 -24.37
C LYS A 89 2.41 -3.76 -25.55
N GLN A 90 2.77 -2.51 -25.31
CA GLN A 90 2.92 -1.50 -26.37
C GLN A 90 4.11 -1.82 -27.30
N LEU A 91 5.24 -2.30 -26.76
CA LEU A 91 6.38 -2.76 -27.55
C LEU A 91 6.01 -3.96 -28.45
N ASP A 92 5.30 -4.95 -27.89
CA ASP A 92 4.90 -6.16 -28.60
C ASP A 92 3.88 -5.86 -29.71
N ALA A 93 3.03 -4.86 -29.52
CA ALA A 93 2.08 -4.38 -30.52
C ALA A 93 2.73 -3.57 -31.67
N GLY A 94 4.05 -3.38 -31.67
CA GLY A 94 4.77 -2.61 -32.69
C GLY A 94 4.51 -1.10 -32.67
N ALA A 95 3.69 -0.60 -31.75
CA ALA A 95 3.37 0.81 -31.55
C ALA A 95 4.25 1.49 -30.47
N GLY A 96 5.04 0.70 -29.74
CA GLY A 96 5.84 1.17 -28.61
C GLY A 96 7.08 1.95 -29.03
N ARG A 97 7.40 3.00 -28.27
CA ARG A 97 8.66 3.75 -28.47
C ARG A 97 9.85 2.88 -28.06
N LYS A 98 10.92 2.89 -28.84
CA LYS A 98 12.17 2.15 -28.52
C LYS A 98 12.69 2.43 -27.10
N VAL A 99 12.46 3.64 -26.59
CA VAL A 99 12.83 4.08 -25.22
C VAL A 99 12.15 3.30 -24.10
N PHE A 100 11.03 2.62 -24.35
CA PHE A 100 10.36 1.82 -23.33
C PHE A 100 11.22 0.65 -22.86
N LYS A 101 12.09 0.10 -23.73
CA LYS A 101 13.06 -0.93 -23.33
C LYS A 101 14.01 -0.39 -22.26
N ASP A 102 14.48 0.84 -22.42
CA ASP A 102 15.39 1.49 -21.47
C ASP A 102 14.67 1.84 -20.16
N TYR A 103 13.40 2.26 -20.23
CA TYR A 103 12.59 2.51 -19.03
C TYR A 103 12.32 1.23 -18.24
N ILE A 104 11.91 0.15 -18.91
CA ILE A 104 11.70 -1.15 -18.27
C ILE A 104 13.00 -1.62 -17.61
N LYS A 105 14.14 -1.47 -18.28
CA LYS A 105 15.47 -1.82 -17.75
C LYS A 105 15.80 -0.98 -16.51
N ALA A 106 15.64 0.33 -16.55
CA ALA A 106 15.91 1.21 -15.42
C ALA A 106 15.00 0.91 -14.21
N ILE A 107 13.71 0.69 -14.45
CA ILE A 107 12.75 0.36 -13.39
C ILE A 107 13.14 -0.94 -12.68
N ASN A 108 13.52 -1.97 -13.45
CA ASN A 108 13.94 -3.26 -12.88
C ASN A 108 15.29 -3.20 -12.15
N LEU A 109 16.27 -2.46 -12.68
CA LEU A 109 17.62 -2.41 -12.10
C LEU A 109 17.73 -1.48 -10.89
N TYR A 110 17.02 -0.35 -10.89
CA TYR A 110 17.24 0.70 -9.90
C TYR A 110 16.00 0.97 -9.05
N PHE A 111 14.84 1.15 -9.67
CA PHE A 111 13.67 1.62 -8.94
C PHE A 111 13.01 0.53 -8.11
N ILE A 112 12.82 -0.68 -8.64
CA ILE A 112 12.23 -1.80 -7.89
C ILE A 112 13.14 -2.23 -6.72
N PRO A 113 14.47 -2.39 -6.88
CA PRO A 113 15.33 -2.79 -5.76
C PRO A 113 15.33 -1.78 -4.61
N PHE A 114 15.27 -0.48 -4.92
CA PHE A 114 15.29 0.57 -3.89
C PHE A 114 13.89 0.85 -3.30
N PHE A 115 12.89 1.06 -4.16
CA PHE A 115 11.55 1.48 -3.74
C PHE A 115 10.57 0.32 -3.55
N GLY A 116 10.87 -0.90 -3.95
CA GLY A 116 9.88 -1.97 -4.11
C GLY A 116 8.95 -2.19 -2.90
N LYS A 117 9.52 -2.21 -1.69
CA LYS A 117 8.75 -2.37 -0.43
C LYS A 117 8.13 -1.07 0.10
N THR A 118 8.49 0.08 -0.48
CA THR A 118 7.96 1.39 -0.12
C THR A 118 6.59 1.59 -0.76
N PHE A 119 5.66 2.15 0.01
CA PHE A 119 4.38 2.62 -0.52
C PHE A 119 4.60 3.86 -1.39
N THR A 120 3.91 3.96 -2.53
CA THR A 120 4.09 5.09 -3.47
C THR A 120 3.83 6.45 -2.82
N THR A 121 2.90 6.53 -1.87
CA THR A 121 2.61 7.75 -1.09
C THR A 121 3.72 8.16 -0.13
N ASN A 122 4.65 7.25 0.18
CA ASN A 122 5.74 7.48 1.12
C ASN A 122 7.07 7.73 0.38
N ILE A 123 7.01 8.15 -0.89
CA ILE A 123 8.16 8.61 -1.67
C ILE A 123 8.18 10.13 -1.57
N ASP A 124 8.96 10.62 -0.62
CA ASP A 124 9.19 12.03 -0.36
C ASP A 124 10.54 12.48 -0.95
N HIS A 125 10.87 13.76 -0.74
CA HIS A 125 12.11 14.34 -1.23
C HIS A 125 13.36 13.65 -0.66
N GLU A 126 13.34 13.29 0.64
CA GLU A 126 14.45 12.61 1.31
C GLU A 126 14.72 11.24 0.69
N LYS A 127 13.67 10.46 0.42
CA LYS A 127 13.84 9.17 -0.26
C LYS A 127 14.36 9.29 -1.68
N ILE A 128 14.00 10.35 -2.40
CA ILE A 128 14.56 10.62 -3.73
C ILE A 128 16.05 10.93 -3.63
N GLN A 129 16.47 11.72 -2.63
CA GLN A 129 17.91 11.98 -2.39
C GLN A 129 18.66 10.68 -2.03
N ALA A 130 18.10 9.87 -1.13
CA ALA A 130 18.67 8.58 -0.75
C ALA A 130 18.79 7.63 -1.94
N PHE A 131 17.79 7.60 -2.83
CA PHE A 131 17.85 6.85 -4.07
C PHE A 131 18.99 7.31 -4.98
N ASN A 132 19.17 8.63 -5.14
CA ASN A 132 20.24 9.16 -5.98
C ASN A 132 21.62 8.79 -5.44
N ALA A 133 21.85 8.90 -4.14
CA ALA A 133 23.08 8.48 -3.49
C ALA A 133 23.33 6.97 -3.68
N TRP A 134 22.33 6.14 -3.35
CA TRP A 134 22.41 4.69 -3.53
C TRP A 134 22.66 4.30 -4.99
N ARG A 135 21.98 4.94 -5.94
CA ARG A 135 22.13 4.66 -7.37
C ARG A 135 23.55 4.97 -7.85
N VAL A 136 24.18 6.05 -7.37
CA VAL A 136 25.58 6.36 -7.69
C VAL A 136 26.52 5.27 -7.19
N GLU A 137 26.29 4.74 -5.98
CA GLU A 137 27.08 3.61 -5.45
C GLU A 137 26.89 2.31 -6.24
N GLN A 138 25.67 2.03 -6.72
CA GLN A 138 25.41 0.85 -7.55
C GLN A 138 26.03 1.00 -8.96
N ILE A 139 25.90 2.16 -9.60
CA ILE A 139 26.48 2.42 -10.93
C ILE A 139 28.02 2.49 -10.85
N GLY A 140 28.57 3.05 -9.78
CA GLY A 140 30.02 3.10 -9.56
C GLY A 140 30.68 1.74 -9.33
N ARG A 141 29.90 0.66 -9.19
CA ARG A 141 30.40 -0.73 -9.14
C ARG A 141 30.31 -1.47 -10.48
N GLU A 142 29.62 -0.93 -11.48
CA GLU A 142 29.50 -1.51 -12.81
C GLU A 142 29.80 -0.44 -13.88
N LEU A 143 31.09 -0.18 -14.09
CA LEU A 143 31.65 0.33 -15.35
C LEU A 143 32.81 -0.56 -15.76
#